data_AF-A0A7L2RXF9-F1
#
_entry.id   AF-A0A7L2RXF9-F1
#
_cell.length_a   1.000
_cell.length_b   1.000
_cell.length_c   1.000
_cell.angle_alpha   90.00
_cell.angle_beta   90.00
_cell.angle_gamma   90.00
#
_symmetry.space_group_name_H-M   'P 1'
#
loop_
_entity.id
_entity.type
_entity.pdbx_description
1 polymer ?
#
loop_
_entity_poly.entity_id
_entity_poly.type
_entity_poly.pdbx_seq_one_letter_code
_entity_poly.pdbx_strand_id
1 'polypeptide(L)' 'QVGPMPWLGPQTDETIKGLCQRGKKNMLLVPIAFTSDHIETLYELDIEYSQVLANECGVENIRRAESLNGNPLFSKVCA' A
#
# COMPACT_ATOMS: atom_id res chain seq x y z
N GLN A 1 -9.36 2.56 8.42
CA GLN A 1 -9.40 2.02 9.80
C GLN A 1 -10.78 1.46 10.10
N VAL A 2 -10.85 0.39 10.88
CA VAL A 2 -12.13 -0.17 11.33
C VAL A 2 -12.31 0.09 12.84
N GLY A 3 -13.33 0.88 13.18
CA GLY A 3 -13.69 1.20 14.56
C GLY A 3 -12.87 2.32 15.22
N PRO A 4 -13.29 2.78 16.42
CA PRO A 4 -12.80 4.00 17.05
C PRO A 4 -11.62 3.81 18.02
N MET A 5 -11.22 2.57 18.29
CA MET A 5 -10.12 2.29 19.23
C MET A 5 -8.77 2.67 18.62
N PRO A 6 -7.75 3.06 19.41
CA PRO A 6 -6.41 3.33 18.86
C PRO A 6 -5.79 2.08 18.21
N TRP A 7 -5.34 2.23 16.96
CA TRP A 7 -4.59 1.21 16.22
C TRP A 7 -3.09 1.51 16.24
N LEU A 8 -2.27 0.50 15.95
CA LEU A 8 -0.83 0.69 15.76
C LEU A 8 -0.58 1.56 14.52
N GLY A 9 0.16 2.65 14.71
CA GLY A 9 0.58 3.55 13.64
C GLY A 9 2.05 3.37 13.23
N PRO A 10 2.53 4.18 12.26
CA PRO A 10 1.77 5.21 11.54
C PRO A 10 0.76 4.60 10.54
N GLN A 11 -0.32 5.30 10.24
CA GLN A 11 -1.27 4.87 9.21
C GLN A 11 -0.71 5.12 7.80
N THR A 12 -1.04 4.24 6.86
CA THR A 12 -0.50 4.27 5.49
C THR A 12 -0.92 5.53 4.73
N ASP A 13 -2.19 5.90 4.78
CA ASP A 13 -2.77 7.11 4.18
C ASP A 13 -2.14 8.40 4.73
N GLU A 14 -2.07 8.53 6.06
CA GLU A 14 -1.43 9.67 6.72
C GLU A 14 0.05 9.77 6.35
N THR A 15 0.73 8.64 6.23
CA THR A 15 2.13 8.57 5.83
C THR A 15 2.31 9.03 4.37
N ILE A 16 1.47 8.57 3.44
CA ILE A 16 1.50 9.00 2.04
C ILE A 16 1.31 10.52 1.95
N LYS A 17 0.25 11.05 2.58
CA LYS A 17 -0.03 12.48 2.62
C LYS A 17 1.12 13.29 3.22
N GLY A 18 1.66 12.82 4.34
CA GLY A 18 2.79 13.44 5.01
C GLY A 18 4.07 13.46 4.17
N LEU A 19 4.37 12.37 3.47
CA LEU A 19 5.52 12.28 2.58
C LEU A 19 5.36 13.23 1.38
N CYS A 20 4.16 13.31 0.80
CA CYS A 20 3.85 14.26 -0.28
C CYS A 20 4.04 15.72 0.13
N GLN A 21 3.57 16.10 1.31
CA GLN A 21 3.75 17.44 1.87
C GLN A 21 5.24 17.79 2.07
N ARG A 22 6.09 16.78 2.29
CA ARG A 22 7.54 16.92 2.40
C ARG A 22 8.27 16.82 1.06
N GLY A 23 7.54 16.93 -0.06
CA GLY A 23 8.09 16.91 -1.42
C GLY A 23 8.50 15.52 -1.93
N LYS A 24 8.16 14.43 -1.22
CA LYS A 24 8.38 13.07 -1.71
C LYS A 24 7.19 12.67 -2.59
N LYS A 25 7.39 12.66 -3.90
CA LYS A 25 6.33 12.46 -4.91
C LYS A 25 6.39 11.12 -5.64
N ASN A 26 7.36 10.27 -5.29
CA ASN A 26 7.60 8.98 -5.91
C ASN A 26 7.65 7.91 -4.81
N MET A 27 6.74 6.93 -4.85
CA MET A 27 6.54 5.96 -3.77
C MET A 27 6.28 4.54 -4.31
N LEU A 28 6.72 3.54 -3.55
CA LEU A 28 6.41 2.13 -3.79
C LEU A 28 5.80 1.52 -2.51
N LEU A 29 4.54 1.08 -2.62
CA LEU A 29 3.83 0.35 -1.58
C LEU A 29 4.21 -1.14 -1.66
N VAL A 30 4.52 -1.75 -0.53
CA VAL A 30 4.91 -3.17 -0.46
C VAL A 30 4.00 -3.91 0.54
N PRO A 31 3.10 -4.79 0.07
CA PRO A 31 2.23 -5.56 0.95
C PRO A 31 3.02 -6.70 1.62
N ILE A 32 3.68 -6.39 2.74
CA ILE A 32 4.66 -7.30 3.36
C ILE A 32 4.04 -8.36 4.28
N ALA A 33 2.84 -8.12 4.82
CA ALA A 33 2.24 -8.96 5.86
C ALA A 33 1.33 -10.07 5.33
N PHE A 34 0.91 -9.99 4.07
CA PHE A 34 0.05 -10.97 3.41
C PHE A 34 0.61 -11.34 2.05
N THR A 35 0.51 -12.61 1.68
CA THR A 35 1.21 -13.16 0.50
C THR A 35 0.36 -13.11 -0.77
N SER A 36 -0.95 -12.94 -0.63
CA SER A 36 -1.91 -13.00 -1.73
C SER A 36 -2.69 -11.70 -1.84
N ASP A 37 -3.19 -11.39 -3.02
CA ASP A 37 -4.09 -10.27 -3.19
C ASP A 37 -5.43 -10.48 -2.45
N HIS A 38 -5.92 -9.39 -1.84
CA HIS A 38 -7.13 -9.33 -1.03
C HIS A 38 -7.66 -7.88 -1.03
N ILE A 39 -8.71 -7.57 -0.26
CA ILE A 39 -9.39 -6.27 -0.32
C ILE A 39 -8.43 -5.11 0.00
N GLU A 40 -7.55 -5.27 0.99
CA GLU A 40 -6.57 -4.25 1.35
C GLU A 40 -5.56 -3.98 0.23
N THR A 41 -5.16 -4.97 -0.59
CA THR A 41 -4.24 -4.72 -1.72
C THR A 41 -4.96 -4.15 -2.94
N LEU A 42 -6.02 -4.81 -3.40
CA LEU A 42 -6.69 -4.49 -4.66
C LEU A 42 -7.60 -3.26 -4.58
N TYR A 43 -8.10 -2.94 -3.38
CA TYR A 43 -9.00 -1.82 -3.18
C TYR A 43 -8.31 -0.69 -2.41
N GLU A 44 -7.87 -0.94 -1.19
CA GLU A 44 -7.30 0.12 -0.33
C GLU A 44 -5.99 0.66 -0.91
N LEU A 45 -4.99 -0.20 -1.20
CA LEU A 45 -3.73 0.28 -1.77
C LEU A 45 -3.86 0.76 -3.23
N ASP A 46 -4.51 -0.02 -4.10
CA ASP A 46 -4.52 0.24 -5.55
C ASP A 46 -5.53 1.31 -5.99
N ILE A 47 -6.65 1.49 -5.27
CA ILE A 47 -7.70 2.45 -5.63
C ILE A 47 -7.70 3.61 -4.65
N GLU A 48 -7.97 3.37 -3.36
CA GLU A 48 -8.11 4.46 -2.40
C GLU A 48 -6.79 5.26 -2.27
N TYR A 49 -5.66 4.57 -2.13
CA TYR A 49 -4.38 5.24 -1.93
C TYR A 49 -3.71 5.63 -3.23
N SER A 50 -3.56 4.69 -4.16
CA SER A 50 -2.77 4.92 -5.38
C SER A 50 -3.50 5.76 -6.43
N GLN A 51 -4.84 5.83 -6.40
CA GLN A 51 -5.60 6.66 -7.33
C GLN A 51 -6.19 7.87 -6.63
N VAL A 52 -7.02 7.69 -5.61
CA VAL A 52 -7.76 8.81 -5.00
C VAL A 52 -6.82 9.71 -4.19
N LEU A 53 -6.22 9.19 -3.13
CA LEU A 53 -5.36 9.97 -2.23
C LEU A 53 -4.11 10.51 -2.95
N ALA A 54 -3.52 9.72 -3.83
CA ALA A 54 -2.35 10.11 -4.62
C ALA A 54 -2.63 11.34 -5.50
N ASN A 55 -3.79 11.36 -6.17
CA ASN A 55 -4.23 12.51 -6.96
C ASN A 55 -4.47 13.74 -6.08
N GLU A 56 -5.13 13.57 -4.92
CA GLU A 56 -5.37 14.66 -3.98
C GLU A 56 -4.08 15.26 -3.40
N CYS A 57 -3.07 14.42 -3.16
CA CYS A 57 -1.78 14.85 -2.60
C CYS A 57 -0.77 15.31 -3.68
N GLY A 58 -1.13 15.21 -4.96
CA GLY A 58 -0.27 15.52 -6.11
C GLY A 58 0.98 14.65 -6.15
N VAL A 59 0.84 13.34 -5.93
CA VAL A 59 1.88 12.33 -6.16
C VAL A 59 2.19 12.24 -7.66
N GLU A 60 3.46 12.09 -8.03
CA GLU A 60 3.87 11.89 -9.43
C GLU A 60 3.81 10.42 -9.82
N ASN A 61 4.38 9.55 -8.98
CA ASN A 61 4.35 8.11 -9.18
C ASN A 61 4.10 7.39 -7.87
N ILE A 62 3.07 6.56 -7.84
CA ILE A 62 2.84 5.57 -6.79
C ILE A 62 2.53 4.24 -7.44
N ARG A 63 3.19 3.19 -6.96
CA ARG A 63 2.95 1.83 -7.42
C ARG A 63 2.88 0.91 -6.21
N ARG A 64 2.25 -0.23 -6.40
CA ARG A 64 2.30 -1.34 -5.45
C ARG A 64 3.15 -2.47 -6.04
N ALA A 65 3.97 -3.10 -5.22
CA ALA A 65 4.62 -4.37 -5.57
C ALA A 65 3.55 -5.47 -5.68
N GLU A 66 3.69 -6.34 -6.68
CA GLU A 66 2.79 -7.49 -6.80
C GLU A 66 2.85 -8.35 -5.53
N SER A 67 1.70 -8.83 -5.09
CA SER A 67 1.64 -9.86 -4.04
C SER A 67 2.35 -11.12 -4.53
N LEU A 68 2.86 -11.95 -3.61
CA LEU A 68 3.62 -13.15 -3.99
C LEU A 68 2.80 -14.13 -4.83
N ASN A 69 1.49 -14.22 -4.57
CA ASN A 69 0.52 -14.95 -5.38
C ASN A 69 1.05 -16.33 -5.83
N GLY A 70 1.00 -16.62 -7.14
CA GLY A 70 1.45 -17.87 -7.74
C GLY A 70 2.93 -17.90 -8.13
N ASN A 71 3.78 -17.05 -7.55
CA ASN A 71 5.20 -17.01 -7.90
C ASN A 71 5.86 -18.38 -7.61
N PRO A 72 6.45 -19.07 -8.61
CA PRO A 72 7.04 -20.39 -8.42
C PRO A 72 8.17 -20.42 -7.38
N LEU A 73 8.90 -19.32 -7.22
CA LEU A 73 9.92 -19.20 -6.19
C LEU A 73 9.32 -19.18 -4.80
N PHE A 74 8.13 -18.57 -4.63
CA PHE A 74 7.42 -18.59 -3.36
C PHE A 74 6.97 -20.01 -3.01
N SER A 75 6.40 -20.75 -3.98
CA SER A 75 6.09 -22.18 -3.79
C SER A 75 7.31 -23.01 -3.41
N LYS A 76 8.49 -22.71 -3.98
CA LYS A 76 9.75 -23.38 -3.64
C LYS A 76 10.24 -23.07 -2.23
N VAL A 77 10.01 -21.86 -1.71
CA VAL A 77 10.43 -21.47 -0.35
C VAL A 77 9.53 -22.09 0.73
N CYS A 78 8.26 -22.32 0.41
CA CYS A 78 7.31 -22.96 1.33
C CYS A 78 7.43 -24.49 1.40
N ALA A 79 8.06 -25.12 0.40
CA ALA A 79 8.31 -26.55 0.33
C ALA A 79 9.54 -26.94 1.16
#